data_AF-A0A077HR03-F1
#
_entry.id   AF-A0A077HR03-F1
#
_cell.length_a   1.000
_cell.length_b   1.000
_cell.length_c   1.000
_cell.angle_alpha   90.00
_cell.angle_beta   90.00
_cell.angle_gamma   90.00
#
_symmetry.space_group_name_H-M   'P 1'
#
loop_
_entity.id
_entity.type
_entity.pdbx_description
1 polymer ?
#
loop_
_entity_poly.entity_id
_entity_poly.type
_entity_poly.pdbx_seq_one_letter_code
_entity_poly.pdbx_strand_id
1 'polypeptide(L)'
;MFDPYRRPTVAVVGAGIAGCTAAAECAFSGFDTTLFDRKPRVGGHLNAPGAQKVSRRQHFRTPYLKLTKTDGSPTSLTSHLSAAVEKSGAVFSGGSEVTAAEWNADDGQWEITFTRDGEQHTERFDVLIRATGEPSPWIAVPGREHADADELYLHNGVDVVGLPNTLFVDYHTPDPKFDEKSWAVYEARGDYARRYVRQLEIRGPGAMTVKRDKWRVQPGTVRGLKGALVEFDTDAHEFTRAANHRPQTRRTAPSVAG
;
A
#
# COMPACT_ATOMS: atom_id res chain seq x y z
N MET A 1 -27.61 9.69 1.96
CA MET A 1 -27.22 9.35 3.34
C MET A 1 -25.71 9.30 3.34
N PHE A 2 -25.03 10.23 4.03
CA PHE A 2 -23.57 10.21 4.13
C PHE A 2 -23.20 9.28 5.27
N ASP A 3 -22.50 8.19 4.96
CA ASP A 3 -21.85 7.36 5.97
C ASP A 3 -20.95 8.25 6.84
N PRO A 4 -20.83 8.03 8.17
CA PRO A 4 -19.88 8.78 8.97
C PRO A 4 -18.49 8.59 8.38
N TYR A 5 -17.88 9.71 8.00
CA TYR A 5 -16.55 9.73 7.42
C TYR A 5 -15.56 9.02 8.35
N ARG A 6 -15.03 7.88 7.91
CA ARG A 6 -13.90 7.18 8.54
C ARG A 6 -12.72 7.27 7.56
N ARG A 7 -11.55 7.64 8.07
CA ARG A 7 -10.30 7.59 7.31
C ARG A 7 -9.91 6.11 7.14
N PRO A 8 -9.73 5.63 5.91
CA PRO A 8 -9.24 4.27 5.72
C PRO A 8 -7.89 4.04 6.38
N THR A 9 -7.70 2.86 6.96
CA THR A 9 -6.42 2.41 7.49
C THR A 9 -5.65 1.60 6.46
N VAL A 10 -4.34 1.83 6.35
CA VAL A 10 -3.47 1.23 5.34
C VAL A 10 -2.26 0.59 6.01
N ALA A 11 -2.08 -0.73 5.86
CA ALA A 11 -0.85 -1.42 6.21
C ALA A 11 0.07 -1.48 4.99
N VAL A 12 1.29 -0.97 5.10
CA VAL A 12 2.34 -1.13 4.10
C VAL A 12 3.45 -1.99 4.69
N VAL A 13 3.79 -3.11 4.05
CA VAL A 13 4.80 -4.06 4.57
C VAL A 13 6.06 -4.01 3.71
N GLY A 14 7.14 -3.49 4.28
CA GLY A 14 8.46 -3.32 3.67
C GLY A 14 8.84 -1.85 3.47
N ALA A 15 9.80 -1.34 4.24
CA ALA A 15 10.29 0.04 4.19
C ALA A 15 11.46 0.23 3.19
N GLY A 16 11.39 -0.45 2.05
CA GLY A 16 12.20 -0.13 0.87
C GLY A 16 11.66 1.09 0.11
N ILE A 17 12.21 1.36 -1.08
CA ILE A 17 11.77 2.50 -1.92
C ILE A 17 10.26 2.41 -2.23
N ALA A 18 9.78 1.24 -2.66
CA ALA A 18 8.38 1.04 -3.03
C ALA A 18 7.42 1.30 -1.86
N GLY A 19 7.68 0.69 -0.70
CA GLY A 19 6.81 0.85 0.47
C GLY A 19 6.89 2.23 1.11
N CYS A 20 8.06 2.86 1.17
CA CYS A 20 8.16 4.25 1.62
C CYS A 20 7.38 5.21 0.71
N THR A 21 7.42 4.97 -0.61
CA THR A 21 6.66 5.77 -1.58
C THR A 21 5.16 5.58 -1.38
N ALA A 22 4.69 4.33 -1.31
CA ALA A 22 3.27 4.03 -1.11
C ALA A 22 2.76 4.55 0.24
N ALA A 23 3.52 4.35 1.32
CA ALA A 23 3.15 4.84 2.65
C ALA A 23 3.05 6.37 2.68
N ALA A 24 4.04 7.06 2.08
CA ALA A 24 4.04 8.52 2.05
C ALA A 24 2.90 9.11 1.20
N GLU A 25 2.61 8.53 0.03
CA GLU A 25 1.49 8.97 -0.83
C GLU A 25 0.13 8.75 -0.15
N CYS A 26 -0.07 7.61 0.52
CA CYS A 26 -1.28 7.32 1.26
C CYS A 26 -1.46 8.24 2.48
N ALA A 27 -0.43 8.39 3.31
CA ALA A 27 -0.50 9.25 4.50
C ALA A 27 -0.68 10.73 4.14
N PHE A 28 0.04 11.23 3.13
CA PHE A 28 -0.12 12.60 2.65
C PHE A 28 -1.53 12.87 2.10
N SER A 29 -2.23 11.83 1.64
CA SER A 29 -3.63 11.91 1.19
C SER A 29 -4.67 11.90 2.32
N GLY A 30 -4.21 11.77 3.57
CA GLY A 30 -5.04 11.82 4.78
C GLY A 30 -5.45 10.45 5.32
N PHE A 31 -4.84 9.35 4.86
CA PHE A 31 -5.16 7.99 5.30
C PHE A 31 -4.27 7.55 6.47
N ASP A 32 -4.85 6.83 7.41
CA ASP A 32 -4.14 6.35 8.60
C ASP A 32 -3.23 5.19 8.21
N THR A 33 -1.96 5.50 7.95
CA THR A 33 -1.03 4.58 7.27
C THR A 33 0.09 4.14 8.20
N THR A 34 0.25 2.83 8.35
CA THR A 34 1.35 2.21 9.10
C THR A 34 2.31 1.52 8.12
N LEU A 35 3.59 1.88 8.19
CA LEU A 35 4.67 1.26 7.43
C LEU A 35 5.46 0.31 8.33
N PHE A 36 5.30 -0.99 8.12
CA PHE A 36 5.99 -2.05 8.84
C PHE A 36 7.32 -2.42 8.16
N ASP A 37 8.35 -2.69 8.95
CA ASP A 37 9.57 -3.34 8.48
C ASP A 37 10.23 -4.12 9.62
N ARG A 38 10.71 -5.32 9.34
CA ARG A 38 11.46 -6.14 10.31
C ARG A 38 12.76 -5.46 10.75
N LYS A 39 13.33 -4.59 9.93
CA LYS A 39 14.51 -3.79 10.27
C LYS A 39 14.10 -2.54 11.03
N PRO A 40 14.94 -2.05 11.96
CA PRO A 40 14.62 -0.87 12.77
C PRO A 40 14.72 0.46 12.01
N ARG A 41 15.08 0.45 10.72
CA ARG A 41 15.33 1.66 9.93
C ARG A 41 14.81 1.51 8.51
N VAL A 42 14.24 2.59 7.99
CA VAL A 42 13.86 2.77 6.59
C VAL A 42 15.06 2.53 5.66
N GLY A 43 14.82 1.93 4.49
CA GLY A 43 15.80 1.77 3.41
C GLY A 43 15.82 0.40 2.74
N GLY A 44 15.22 -0.63 3.34
CA GLY A 44 15.18 -1.99 2.78
C GLY A 44 16.58 -2.54 2.46
N HIS A 45 16.83 -2.85 1.18
CA HIS A 45 18.14 -3.31 0.69
C HIS A 45 19.25 -2.25 0.76
N LEU A 46 18.92 -0.96 0.83
CA LEU A 46 19.91 0.12 0.97
C LEU A 46 20.65 0.06 2.32
N ASN A 47 20.10 -0.65 3.30
CA ASN A 47 20.71 -0.86 4.61
C ASN A 47 21.66 -2.07 4.64
N ALA A 48 21.81 -2.81 3.54
CA ALA A 48 22.69 -3.98 3.49
C ALA A 48 24.17 -3.56 3.57
N PRO A 49 25.04 -4.34 4.23
CA PRO A 49 26.48 -4.14 4.17
C PRO A 49 26.98 -4.11 2.72
N GLY A 50 27.74 -3.08 2.36
CA GLY A 50 28.27 -2.94 1.00
C GLY A 50 27.24 -2.53 -0.07
N ALA A 51 26.06 -2.00 0.33
CA ALA A 51 25.09 -1.46 -0.60
C ALA A 51 25.75 -0.49 -1.61
N GLN A 52 25.54 -0.75 -2.90
CA GLN A 52 26.19 0.00 -3.96
C GLN A 52 25.65 1.42 -4.06
N LYS A 53 26.49 2.33 -4.56
CA LYS A 53 26.03 3.68 -4.93
C LYS A 53 24.98 3.58 -6.03
N VAL A 54 24.00 4.45 -5.96
CA VAL A 54 22.93 4.60 -6.92
C VAL A 54 23.09 5.89 -7.71
N SER A 55 22.32 6.05 -8.79
CA SER A 55 22.26 7.31 -9.52
C SER A 55 21.78 8.44 -8.60
N ARG A 56 22.40 9.63 -8.72
CA ARG A 56 21.98 10.87 -8.04
C ARG A 56 20.58 11.36 -8.41
N ARG A 57 19.99 10.73 -9.43
CA ARG A 57 18.63 11.00 -9.89
C ARG A 57 17.59 10.06 -9.28
N GLN A 58 18.00 9.13 -8.40
CA GLN A 58 17.09 8.39 -7.53
C GLN A 58 16.64 9.33 -6.40
N HIS A 59 15.51 9.99 -6.60
CA HIS A 59 14.84 10.87 -5.63
C HIS A 59 13.40 11.11 -6.07
N PHE A 60 12.51 11.52 -5.16
CA PHE A 60 11.14 11.89 -5.49
C PHE A 60 11.12 12.98 -6.57
N ARG A 61 10.28 12.80 -7.59
CA ARG A 61 9.89 13.83 -8.55
C ARG A 61 8.66 14.57 -8.04
N THR A 62 7.83 13.91 -7.23
CA THR A 62 6.73 14.51 -6.48
C THR A 62 7.26 15.58 -5.51
N PRO A 63 6.98 16.88 -5.74
CA PRO A 63 7.66 17.96 -5.01
C PRO A 63 7.45 17.93 -3.49
N TYR A 64 6.26 17.52 -3.02
CA TYR A 64 5.95 17.46 -1.59
C TYR A 64 6.61 16.29 -0.85
N LEU A 65 7.15 15.30 -1.58
CA LEU A 65 7.96 14.21 -1.01
C LEU A 65 9.46 14.45 -1.19
N LYS A 66 9.85 15.37 -2.09
CA LYS A 66 11.26 15.69 -2.37
C LYS A 66 11.85 16.68 -1.36
N LEU A 67 12.08 16.22 -0.14
CA LEU A 67 12.44 17.09 0.99
C LEU A 67 13.94 17.26 1.20
N THR A 68 14.73 16.27 0.79
CA THR A 68 16.20 16.29 0.91
C THR A 68 16.84 16.07 -0.46
N LYS A 69 18.16 16.34 -0.55
CA LYS A 69 18.95 16.03 -1.74
C LYS A 69 19.59 14.64 -1.60
N THR A 70 19.69 13.91 -2.69
CA THR A 70 20.45 12.64 -2.74
C THR A 70 21.77 12.88 -3.45
N ASP A 71 22.85 12.29 -2.93
CA ASP A 71 24.20 12.36 -3.49
C ASP A 71 24.63 11.08 -4.21
N GLY A 72 23.73 10.08 -4.26
CA GLY A 72 23.94 8.76 -4.84
C GLY A 72 24.45 7.72 -3.82
N SER A 73 24.76 8.11 -2.59
CA SER A 73 25.03 7.14 -1.51
C SER A 73 23.73 6.49 -1.00
N PRO A 74 23.78 5.23 -0.55
CA PRO A 74 22.65 4.61 0.15
C PRO A 74 22.18 5.46 1.33
N THR A 75 23.10 6.05 2.11
CA THR A 75 22.78 6.90 3.27
C THR A 75 21.97 8.14 2.90
N SER A 76 22.31 8.85 1.82
CA SER A 76 21.52 10.01 1.41
C SER A 76 20.15 9.60 0.88
N LEU A 77 20.04 8.44 0.22
CA LEU A 77 18.77 7.93 -0.26
C LEU A 77 17.87 7.43 0.89
N THR A 78 18.39 6.72 1.89
CA THR A 78 17.60 6.31 3.06
C THR A 78 17.14 7.52 3.86
N SER A 79 17.99 8.54 4.04
CA SER A 79 17.60 9.82 4.64
C SER A 79 16.49 10.53 3.86
N HIS A 80 16.50 10.42 2.53
CA HIS A 80 15.46 10.95 1.65
C HIS A 80 14.12 10.23 1.82
N LEU A 81 14.14 8.90 1.91
CA LEU A 81 12.95 8.10 2.16
C LEU A 81 12.38 8.37 3.57
N SER A 82 13.22 8.39 4.60
CA SER A 82 12.79 8.68 5.98
C SER A 82 12.13 10.05 6.08
N ALA A 83 12.73 11.08 5.49
CA ALA A 83 12.15 12.43 5.52
C ALA A 83 10.76 12.47 4.88
N ALA A 84 10.54 11.74 3.77
CA ALA A 84 9.23 11.67 3.12
C ALA A 84 8.19 10.94 3.99
N VAL A 85 8.57 9.81 4.59
CA VAL A 85 7.70 9.06 5.52
C VAL A 85 7.31 9.95 6.71
N GLU A 86 8.27 10.57 7.38
CA GLU A 86 8.03 11.47 8.53
C GLU A 86 7.13 12.65 8.15
N LYS A 87 7.42 13.33 7.02
CA LYS A 87 6.66 14.50 6.59
C LYS A 87 5.22 14.15 6.19
N SER A 88 5.01 12.96 5.65
CA SER A 88 3.68 12.49 5.23
C SER A 88 2.74 12.19 6.40
N GLY A 89 3.28 11.92 7.59
CA GLY A 89 2.51 11.48 8.76
C GLY A 89 2.29 9.97 8.84
N ALA A 90 2.92 9.18 7.96
CA ALA A 90 2.90 7.73 8.07
C ALA A 90 3.61 7.26 9.35
N VAL A 91 3.01 6.30 10.06
CA VAL A 91 3.61 5.70 11.26
C VAL A 91 4.62 4.64 10.83
N PHE A 92 5.91 4.87 11.06
CA PHE A 92 6.93 3.86 10.82
C PHE A 92 7.04 2.89 12.00
N SER A 93 6.64 1.64 11.77
CA SER A 93 6.75 0.54 12.72
C SER A 93 7.98 -0.32 12.42
N GLY A 94 9.17 0.26 12.62
CA GLY A 94 10.44 -0.46 12.48
C GLY A 94 10.63 -1.51 13.57
N GLY A 95 11.36 -2.59 13.25
CA GLY A 95 11.55 -3.74 14.13
C GLY A 95 10.31 -4.62 14.27
N SER A 96 9.34 -4.46 13.37
CA SER A 96 8.09 -5.22 13.35
C SER A 96 8.07 -6.16 12.15
N GLU A 97 8.16 -7.46 12.40
CA GLU A 97 8.09 -8.48 11.35
C GLU A 97 6.66 -8.96 11.20
N VAL A 98 6.03 -8.70 10.04
CA VAL A 98 4.71 -9.23 9.73
C VAL A 98 4.82 -10.73 9.47
N THR A 99 4.00 -11.51 10.17
CA THR A 99 4.02 -12.98 10.15
C THR A 99 2.71 -13.59 9.68
N ALA A 100 1.61 -12.83 9.65
CA ALA A 100 0.34 -13.28 9.08
C ALA A 100 -0.50 -12.09 8.60
N ALA A 101 -1.30 -12.30 7.55
CA ALA A 101 -2.35 -11.41 7.11
C ALA A 101 -3.57 -12.23 6.71
N GLU A 102 -4.69 -12.03 7.42
CA GLU A 102 -5.94 -12.76 7.22
C GLU A 102 -7.09 -11.80 6.90
N TRP A 103 -7.96 -12.18 5.97
CA TRP A 103 -9.09 -11.33 5.59
C TRP A 103 -10.30 -11.57 6.47
N ASN A 104 -10.75 -10.54 7.16
CA ASN A 104 -12.04 -10.50 7.85
C ASN A 104 -13.09 -9.89 6.91
N ALA A 105 -13.92 -10.74 6.30
CA ALA A 105 -14.97 -10.34 5.38
C ALA A 105 -16.14 -9.60 6.05
N ASP A 106 -16.37 -9.87 7.34
CA ASP A 106 -17.48 -9.26 8.06
C ASP A 106 -17.23 -7.77 8.28
N ASP A 107 -15.97 -7.40 8.57
CA ASP A 107 -15.56 -6.01 8.79
C ASP A 107 -14.95 -5.36 7.53
N GLY A 108 -14.60 -6.15 6.52
CA GLY A 108 -13.98 -5.68 5.29
C GLY A 108 -12.54 -5.22 5.50
N GLN A 109 -11.78 -5.94 6.33
CA GLN A 109 -10.44 -5.56 6.76
C GLN A 109 -9.48 -6.74 6.78
N TRP A 110 -8.20 -6.45 6.60
CA TRP A 110 -7.10 -7.36 6.88
C TRP A 110 -6.73 -7.31 8.36
N GLU A 111 -6.66 -8.47 9.01
CA GLU A 111 -6.02 -8.66 10.30
C GLU A 111 -4.55 -8.97 10.07
N ILE A 112 -3.67 -8.04 10.44
CA ILE A 112 -2.23 -8.14 10.26
C ILE A 112 -1.60 -8.51 11.59
N THR A 113 -0.95 -9.67 11.64
CA THR A 113 -0.20 -10.16 12.79
C THR A 113 1.28 -9.94 12.57
N PHE A 114 1.96 -9.36 13.56
CA PHE A 114 3.38 -9.08 13.51
C PHE A 114 4.06 -9.28 14.86
N THR A 115 5.35 -9.55 14.85
CA THR A 115 6.19 -9.63 16.05
C THR A 115 7.00 -8.35 16.20
N ARG A 116 7.02 -7.77 17.40
CA ARG A 116 7.84 -6.60 17.76
C ARG A 116 8.37 -6.78 19.18
N ASP A 117 9.66 -6.56 19.38
CA ASP A 117 10.33 -6.70 20.69
C ASP A 117 10.08 -8.07 21.36
N GLY A 118 9.87 -9.12 20.56
CA GLY A 118 9.58 -10.48 21.01
C GLY A 118 8.10 -10.76 21.35
N GLU A 119 7.22 -9.76 21.23
CA GLU A 119 5.79 -9.88 21.46
C GLU A 119 5.01 -9.92 20.15
N GLN A 120 3.92 -10.70 20.13
CA GLN A 120 3.02 -10.77 18.99
C GLN A 120 1.89 -9.74 19.15
N HIS A 121 1.60 -9.03 18.06
CA HIS A 121 0.55 -8.03 17.98
C HIS A 121 -0.34 -8.32 16.77
N THR A 122 -1.60 -7.88 16.84
CA THR A 122 -2.54 -7.95 15.73
C THR A 122 -3.28 -6.63 15.60
N GLU A 123 -3.32 -6.09 14.38
CA GLU A 123 -3.99 -4.83 14.04
C GLU A 123 -4.83 -4.99 12.77
N ARG A 124 -5.87 -4.15 12.60
CA ARG A 124 -6.82 -4.25 11.47
C ARG A 124 -6.69 -3.09 10.49
N PHE A 125 -6.58 -3.42 9.21
CA PHE A 125 -6.38 -2.46 8.13
C PHE A 125 -7.40 -2.63 7.01
N ASP A 126 -7.92 -1.52 6.47
CA ASP A 126 -8.82 -1.60 5.32
C ASP A 126 -8.07 -2.04 4.05
N VAL A 127 -6.78 -1.68 3.92
CA VAL A 127 -5.91 -2.03 2.77
C VAL A 127 -4.59 -2.63 3.22
N LEU A 128 -4.16 -3.67 2.51
CA LEU A 128 -2.81 -4.25 2.61
C LEU A 128 -1.99 -3.92 1.36
N ILE A 129 -0.84 -3.28 1.55
CA ILE A 129 0.14 -3.00 0.50
C ILE A 129 1.42 -3.80 0.77
N ARG A 130 1.72 -4.76 -0.11
CA ARG A 130 2.94 -5.57 -0.06
C ARG A 130 4.06 -4.88 -0.82
N ALA A 131 5.18 -4.69 -0.13
CA ALA A 131 6.38 -4.01 -0.64
C ALA A 131 7.69 -4.63 -0.10
N THR A 132 7.67 -5.94 0.16
CA THR A 132 8.74 -6.70 0.83
C THR A 132 9.97 -6.97 -0.05
N GLY A 133 9.81 -6.99 -1.36
CA GLY A 133 10.84 -7.38 -2.34
C GLY A 133 11.12 -8.89 -2.36
N GLU A 134 10.39 -9.69 -1.59
CA GLU A 134 10.54 -11.14 -1.43
C GLU A 134 9.17 -11.81 -1.22
N PRO A 135 9.01 -13.10 -1.55
CA PRO A 135 7.75 -13.82 -1.31
C PRO A 135 7.20 -13.61 0.11
N SER A 136 5.90 -13.48 0.20
CA SER A 136 5.11 -13.13 1.37
C SER A 136 4.07 -14.23 1.64
N PRO A 137 4.50 -15.47 1.96
CA PRO A 137 3.61 -16.61 2.19
C PRO A 137 2.69 -16.43 3.42
N TRP A 138 2.94 -15.38 4.21
CA TRP A 138 2.10 -14.97 5.34
C TRP A 138 0.80 -14.29 4.91
N ILE A 139 0.61 -13.97 3.62
CA ILE A 139 -0.65 -13.43 3.10
C ILE A 139 -1.60 -14.60 2.78
N ALA A 140 -2.65 -14.76 3.58
CA ALA A 140 -3.66 -15.78 3.32
C ALA A 140 -4.50 -15.43 2.08
N VAL A 141 -4.90 -16.45 1.32
CA VAL A 141 -5.84 -16.32 0.20
C VAL A 141 -7.22 -16.79 0.66
N PRO A 142 -8.22 -15.89 0.82
CA PRO A 142 -9.51 -16.26 1.38
C PRO A 142 -10.20 -17.38 0.60
N GLY A 143 -10.60 -18.43 1.31
CA GLY A 143 -11.22 -19.62 0.74
C GLY A 143 -10.28 -20.56 -0.01
N ARG A 144 -8.95 -20.38 0.09
CA ARG A 144 -7.93 -21.24 -0.54
C ARG A 144 -6.73 -21.46 0.38
N GLU A 145 -6.78 -22.51 1.18
CA GLU A 145 -5.78 -22.84 2.23
C GLU A 145 -4.35 -23.05 1.72
N HIS A 146 -4.18 -23.50 0.47
CA HIS A 146 -2.85 -23.81 -0.11
C HIS A 146 -2.48 -22.90 -1.27
N ALA A 147 -3.19 -21.79 -1.47
CA ALA A 147 -2.84 -20.83 -2.51
C ALA A 147 -1.77 -19.86 -1.99
N ASP A 148 -0.76 -19.62 -2.80
CA ASP A 148 0.25 -18.59 -2.57
C ASP A 148 -0.23 -17.26 -3.19
N ALA A 149 -0.29 -16.20 -2.38
CA ALA A 149 -0.64 -14.87 -2.84
C ALA A 149 0.35 -14.34 -3.91
N ASP A 150 1.61 -14.76 -3.87
CA ASP A 150 2.65 -14.35 -4.82
C ASP A 150 2.54 -15.02 -6.20
N GLU A 151 1.77 -16.11 -6.30
CA GLU A 151 1.47 -16.78 -7.57
C GLU A 151 0.20 -16.22 -8.25
N LEU A 152 -0.53 -15.32 -7.59
CA LEU A 152 -1.73 -14.71 -8.15
C LEU A 152 -1.39 -13.67 -9.22
N TYR A 153 -2.29 -13.54 -10.21
CA TYR A 153 -2.14 -12.54 -11.25
C TYR A 153 -2.30 -11.13 -10.70
N LEU A 154 -1.51 -10.19 -11.24
CA LEU A 154 -1.63 -8.76 -10.95
C LEU A 154 -2.33 -8.02 -12.09
N HIS A 155 -3.39 -7.27 -11.80
CA HIS A 155 -3.99 -6.34 -12.73
C HIS A 155 -3.07 -5.12 -12.89
N ASN A 156 -2.68 -4.81 -14.13
CA ASN A 156 -1.70 -3.78 -14.46
C ASN A 156 -0.36 -3.87 -13.68
N GLY A 157 -0.06 -5.03 -13.08
CA GLY A 157 1.12 -5.22 -12.23
C GLY A 157 1.02 -4.62 -10.82
N VAL A 158 -0.20 -4.37 -10.29
CA VAL A 158 -0.40 -3.81 -8.94
C VAL A 158 -1.49 -4.54 -8.15
N ASP A 159 -2.75 -4.53 -8.60
CA ASP A 159 -3.87 -5.10 -7.85
C ASP A 159 -3.85 -6.62 -7.93
N VAL A 160 -3.98 -7.31 -6.79
CA VAL A 160 -3.91 -8.77 -6.76
C VAL A 160 -5.27 -9.35 -7.12
N VAL A 161 -5.36 -10.08 -8.23
CA VAL A 161 -6.61 -10.67 -8.71
C VAL A 161 -7.06 -11.76 -7.75
N GLY A 162 -8.23 -11.56 -7.14
CA GLY A 162 -8.82 -12.50 -6.19
C GLY A 162 -8.47 -12.24 -4.73
N LEU A 163 -7.67 -11.22 -4.41
CA LEU A 163 -7.52 -10.73 -3.04
C LEU A 163 -8.20 -9.38 -2.86
N PRO A 164 -9.04 -9.22 -1.82
CA PRO A 164 -9.70 -7.96 -1.54
C PRO A 164 -8.71 -6.95 -0.97
N ASN A 165 -8.75 -5.71 -1.44
CA ASN A 165 -7.99 -4.59 -0.87
C ASN A 165 -6.46 -4.83 -0.75
N THR A 166 -5.88 -5.60 -1.67
CA THR A 166 -4.46 -5.96 -1.65
C THR A 166 -3.73 -5.44 -2.89
N LEU A 167 -2.64 -4.71 -2.67
CA LEU A 167 -1.78 -4.14 -3.72
C LEU A 167 -0.34 -4.62 -3.58
N PHE A 168 0.29 -5.03 -4.68
CA PHE A 168 1.71 -5.35 -4.73
C PHE A 168 2.45 -4.24 -5.47
N VAL A 169 3.25 -3.44 -4.76
CA VAL A 169 3.85 -2.21 -5.32
C VAL A 169 5.32 -2.37 -5.72
N ASP A 170 5.90 -3.52 -5.45
CA ASP A 170 7.31 -3.87 -5.66
C ASP A 170 7.53 -4.91 -6.77
N TYR A 171 6.48 -5.27 -7.51
CA TYR A 171 6.55 -6.21 -8.63
C TYR A 171 7.49 -5.75 -9.76
N HIS A 172 7.89 -6.66 -10.65
CA HIS A 172 8.85 -6.43 -11.73
C HIS A 172 8.61 -5.12 -12.51
N THR A 173 9.60 -4.23 -12.51
CA THR A 173 9.62 -3.02 -13.35
C THR A 173 9.93 -3.39 -14.80
N PRO A 174 9.12 -2.95 -15.79
CA PRO A 174 9.51 -3.06 -17.19
C PRO A 174 10.85 -2.38 -17.47
N ASP A 175 11.74 -3.03 -18.22
CA ASP A 175 13.10 -2.56 -18.54
C ASP A 175 13.96 -2.21 -17.30
N PRO A 176 14.26 -3.16 -16.39
CA PRO A 176 14.92 -2.89 -15.12
C PRO A 176 16.41 -2.56 -15.31
N LYS A 177 16.73 -1.32 -15.69
CA LYS A 177 18.12 -0.83 -15.74
C LYS A 177 18.60 -0.26 -14.40
N PHE A 178 17.77 -0.30 -13.35
CA PHE A 178 18.01 0.34 -12.04
C PHE A 178 18.43 1.83 -12.16
N ASP A 179 17.99 2.49 -13.23
CA ASP A 179 18.20 3.91 -13.52
C ASP A 179 16.95 4.74 -13.12
N GLU A 180 16.91 6.02 -13.50
CA GLU A 180 15.79 6.95 -13.25
C GLU A 180 14.42 6.41 -13.61
N LYS A 181 14.33 5.49 -14.58
CA LYS A 181 13.05 4.96 -15.05
C LYS A 181 12.40 4.05 -14.01
N SER A 182 13.19 3.44 -13.13
CA SER A 182 12.68 2.59 -12.05
C SER A 182 11.97 3.42 -10.97
N TRP A 183 12.48 4.62 -10.67
CA TRP A 183 11.87 5.51 -9.68
C TRP A 183 10.44 5.94 -10.06
N ALA A 184 10.25 6.31 -11.33
CA ALA A 184 8.96 6.76 -11.81
C ALA A 184 7.87 5.68 -11.74
N VAL A 185 8.26 4.39 -11.72
CA VAL A 185 7.32 3.28 -11.49
C VAL A 185 6.89 3.22 -10.02
N TYR A 186 7.82 3.37 -9.07
CA TYR A 186 7.46 3.41 -7.65
C TYR A 186 6.52 4.57 -7.33
N GLU A 187 6.78 5.76 -7.89
CA GLU A 187 5.87 6.91 -7.74
C GLU A 187 4.50 6.63 -8.37
N ALA A 188 4.44 6.06 -9.58
CA ALA A 188 3.16 5.74 -10.20
C ALA A 188 2.34 4.71 -9.39
N ARG A 189 3.01 3.71 -8.79
CA ARG A 189 2.35 2.71 -7.94
C ARG A 189 1.91 3.27 -6.59
N GLY A 190 2.70 4.14 -5.96
CA GLY A 190 2.29 4.84 -4.74
C GLY A 190 1.13 5.80 -4.97
N ASP A 191 1.18 6.56 -6.06
CA ASP A 191 0.12 7.47 -6.51
C ASP A 191 -1.16 6.68 -6.87
N TYR A 192 -1.04 5.49 -7.47
CA TYR A 192 -2.17 4.58 -7.66
C TYR A 192 -2.73 4.05 -6.33
N ALA A 193 -1.86 3.64 -5.39
CA ALA A 193 -2.29 3.13 -4.10
C ALA A 193 -3.16 4.13 -3.33
N ARG A 194 -2.78 5.41 -3.26
CA ARG A 194 -3.63 6.43 -2.63
C ARG A 194 -4.97 6.61 -3.36
N ARG A 195 -5.03 6.45 -4.69
CA ARG A 195 -6.29 6.52 -5.46
C ARG A 195 -7.19 5.31 -5.19
N TYR A 196 -6.60 4.13 -5.03
CA TYR A 196 -7.28 2.92 -4.61
C TYR A 196 -7.92 3.11 -3.23
N VAL A 197 -7.13 3.54 -2.24
CA VAL A 197 -7.60 3.77 -0.86
C VAL A 197 -8.72 4.82 -0.83
N ARG A 198 -8.63 5.88 -1.66
CA ARG A 198 -9.70 6.88 -1.83
C ARG A 198 -11.03 6.25 -2.25
N GLN A 199 -11.03 5.14 -2.99
CA GLN A 199 -12.28 4.47 -3.37
C GLN A 199 -13.00 3.84 -2.18
N LEU A 200 -12.26 3.32 -1.20
CA LEU A 200 -12.82 2.80 0.05
C LEU A 200 -13.30 3.92 0.95
N GLU A 201 -12.62 5.07 0.97
CA GLU A 201 -13.12 6.27 1.67
C GLU A 201 -14.48 6.72 1.10
N ILE A 202 -14.65 6.67 -0.23
CA ILE A 202 -15.91 7.05 -0.91
C ILE A 202 -17.02 6.02 -0.66
N ARG A 203 -16.69 4.72 -0.72
CA ARG A 203 -17.69 3.63 -0.69
C ARG A 203 -18.04 3.17 0.73
N GLY A 204 -17.14 3.40 1.68
CA GLY A 204 -17.21 2.89 3.05
C GLY A 204 -16.55 1.51 3.22
N PRO A 205 -16.63 0.94 4.43
CA PRO A 205 -16.02 -0.35 4.75
C PRO A 205 -16.51 -1.49 3.86
N GLY A 206 -15.58 -2.29 3.34
CA GLY A 206 -15.88 -3.39 2.44
C GLY A 206 -14.66 -3.88 1.65
N ALA A 207 -14.92 -4.81 0.75
CA ALA A 207 -13.94 -5.41 -0.15
C ALA A 207 -14.02 -4.76 -1.54
N MET A 208 -12.88 -4.41 -2.10
CA MET A 208 -12.72 -4.10 -3.51
C MET A 208 -11.84 -5.16 -4.18
N THR A 209 -12.32 -5.72 -5.29
CA THR A 209 -11.65 -6.81 -6.03
C THR A 209 -11.64 -6.51 -7.53
N VAL A 210 -10.64 -7.02 -8.24
CA VAL A 210 -10.58 -6.95 -9.70
C VAL A 210 -11.57 -7.96 -10.28
N LYS A 211 -12.45 -7.52 -11.18
CA LYS A 211 -13.32 -8.41 -11.96
C LYS A 211 -12.48 -9.27 -12.89
N ARG A 212 -12.66 -10.60 -12.84
CA ARG A 212 -11.82 -11.55 -13.58
C ARG A 212 -11.82 -11.31 -15.10
N ASP A 213 -12.95 -10.91 -15.67
CA ASP A 213 -13.11 -10.60 -17.10
C ASP A 213 -12.52 -9.23 -17.51
N LYS A 214 -12.13 -8.41 -16.53
CA LYS A 214 -11.50 -7.09 -16.74
C LYS A 214 -10.02 -7.09 -16.38
N TRP A 215 -9.45 -8.24 -16.02
CA TRP A 215 -8.02 -8.35 -15.77
C TRP A 215 -7.19 -7.90 -16.99
N ARG A 216 -6.11 -7.18 -16.73
CA ARG A 216 -5.16 -6.70 -17.73
C ARG A 216 -3.75 -7.04 -17.25
N VAL A 217 -2.93 -7.56 -18.15
CA VAL A 217 -1.50 -7.77 -17.89
C VAL A 217 -0.78 -6.43 -17.67
N GLN A 218 0.33 -6.45 -16.94
CA GLN A 218 1.20 -5.28 -16.82
C GLN A 218 1.65 -4.79 -18.21
N PRO A 219 1.54 -3.49 -18.51
CA PRO A 219 2.10 -2.94 -19.74
C PRO A 219 3.62 -3.14 -19.84
N GLY A 220 4.11 -3.53 -21.02
CA GLY A 220 5.53 -3.86 -21.25
C GLY A 220 6.49 -2.67 -21.30
N THR A 221 6.03 -1.43 -21.09
CA THR A 221 6.89 -0.24 -21.06
C THR A 221 6.58 0.62 -19.84
N VAL A 222 7.58 1.33 -19.32
CA VAL A 222 7.38 2.29 -18.21
C VAL A 222 6.33 3.34 -18.56
N ARG A 223 6.30 3.84 -19.80
CA ARG A 223 5.27 4.79 -20.25
C ARG A 223 3.87 4.17 -20.21
N GLY A 224 3.72 2.95 -20.72
CA GLY A 224 2.45 2.23 -20.70
C GLY A 224 1.97 1.96 -19.28
N LEU A 225 2.86 1.51 -18.39
CA LEU A 225 2.55 1.23 -16.99
C LEU A 225 2.07 2.51 -16.28
N LYS A 226 2.81 3.61 -16.43
CA LYS A 226 2.38 4.92 -15.88
C LYS A 226 1.03 5.37 -16.42
N GLY A 227 0.77 5.15 -17.71
CA GLY A 227 -0.52 5.47 -18.32
C GLY A 227 -1.66 4.63 -17.75
N ALA A 228 -1.42 3.35 -17.47
CA ALA A 228 -2.43 2.46 -16.87
C ALA A 228 -2.72 2.78 -15.40
N LEU A 229 -1.78 3.40 -14.68
CA LEU A 229 -1.89 3.70 -13.25
C LEU A 229 -2.27 5.16 -12.94
N VAL A 230 -2.48 6.00 -13.96
CA VAL A 230 -2.77 7.44 -13.78
C VAL A 230 -4.14 7.68 -13.14
N GLU A 231 -5.09 6.77 -13.37
CA GLU A 231 -6.45 6.83 -12.84
C GLU A 231 -6.85 5.46 -12.29
N PHE A 232 -7.82 5.47 -11.38
CA PHE A 232 -8.40 4.24 -10.88
C PHE A 232 -9.55 3.81 -11.81
N ASP A 233 -9.44 2.62 -12.40
CA ASP A 233 -10.45 2.04 -13.29
C ASP A 233 -11.61 1.44 -12.47
N THR A 234 -12.66 2.23 -12.23
CA THR A 234 -13.83 1.77 -11.48
C THR A 234 -14.60 0.63 -12.16
N ASP A 235 -14.48 0.50 -13.48
CA ASP A 235 -15.19 -0.53 -14.24
C ASP A 235 -14.51 -1.88 -14.11
N ALA A 236 -13.18 -1.90 -13.97
CA ALA A 236 -12.38 -3.09 -13.71
C ALA A 236 -12.57 -3.66 -12.29
N HIS A 237 -13.17 -2.89 -11.38
CA HIS A 237 -13.33 -3.28 -9.98
C HIS A 237 -14.80 -3.51 -9.61
N GLU A 238 -15.02 -4.41 -8.66
CA GLU A 238 -16.29 -4.58 -7.96
C GLU A 238 -16.11 -4.24 -6.47
N PHE A 239 -17.19 -3.83 -5.82
CA PHE A 239 -17.19 -3.52 -4.39
C PHE A 239 -18.28 -4.30 -3.68
N THR A 240 -17.91 -4.95 -2.57
CA THR A 240 -18.80 -5.65 -1.67
C THR A 240 -18.73 -4.99 -0.31
N ARG A 241 -19.86 -4.48 0.19
CA ARG A 241 -19.94 -3.83 1.50
C ARG A 241 -19.70 -4.87 2.62
N ALA A 242 -18.96 -4.47 3.65
CA ALA A 242 -18.73 -5.29 4.85
C ALA A 242 -20.06 -5.70 5.52
N ALA A 243 -20.20 -6.96 5.94
CA ALA A 243 -21.45 -7.49 6.48
C ALA A 243 -21.85 -6.84 7.82
N ASN A 244 -20.87 -6.52 8.67
CA ASN A 244 -21.08 -5.84 9.95
C ASN A 244 -21.28 -4.33 9.82
N HIS A 245 -21.22 -3.79 8.60
CA HIS A 245 -21.43 -2.37 8.39
C HIS A 245 -22.86 -1.97 8.79
N ARG A 246 -23.00 -1.26 9.91
CA ARG A 246 -24.26 -0.67 10.37
C ARG A 246 -24.29 0.81 9.99
N PRO A 247 -25.15 1.24 9.04
CA PRO A 247 -25.36 2.66 8.84
C PRO A 247 -25.95 3.24 10.12
N GLN A 248 -25.33 4.27 10.71
CA GLN A 248 -25.89 4.89 11.91
C GLN A 248 -27.27 5.49 11.59
N THR A 249 -28.32 4.98 12.25
CA THR A 249 -29.65 5.59 12.22
C THR A 249 -29.58 6.96 12.89
N ARG A 250 -30.18 7.96 12.21
CA ARG A 250 -30.25 9.35 12.67
C ARG A 250 -30.69 9.38 14.14
N ARG A 251 -29.89 10.00 15.03
CA ARG A 251 -30.42 10.52 16.30
C ARG A 251 -31.60 11.42 15.92
N THR A 252 -32.81 10.98 16.23
CA THR A 252 -33.99 11.83 16.17
C THR A 252 -33.65 13.10 16.94
N ALA A 253 -33.73 14.24 16.27
CA ALA A 253 -33.61 15.52 16.96
C ALA A 253 -34.65 15.51 18.10
N PRO A 254 -34.30 15.91 19.33
CA PRO A 254 -35.30 16.00 20.39
C PRO A 254 -36.41 16.91 19.89
N SER A 255 -37.66 16.43 19.97
CA SER A 255 -38.83 17.25 19.69
C SER A 255 -38.75 18.48 20.58
N VAL A 256 -38.64 19.65 19.97
CA VAL A 256 -38.81 20.91 20.69
C VAL A 256 -40.27 20.94 21.13
N ALA A 257 -40.52 20.58 22.38
CA ALA A 257 -41.81 20.80 23.02
C ALA A 257 -41.95 22.32 23.24
N GLY A 258 -43.04 22.87 22.70
CA GLY A 258 -43.42 24.27 22.87
C GLY A 258 -44.02 24.57 24.23
#